data_AF-A0A935ULU3-F1
#
_entry.id   AF-A0A935ULU3-F1
#
_cell.length_a   1.000
_cell.length_b   1.000
_cell.length_c   1.000
_cell.angle_alpha   90.00
_cell.angle_beta   90.00
_cell.angle_gamma   90.00
#
_symmetry.space_group_name_H-M   'P 1'
#
loop_
_entity.id
_entity.type
_entity.pdbx_description
1 polymer ?
#
loop_
_entity_poly.entity_id
_entity_poly.type
_entity_poly.pdbx_seq_one_letter_code
_entity_poly.pdbx_strand_id
1 'polypeptide(L)'
;MNNNRNKKIEEILGSLDGVQKATVPDFFYTRLKAKMEKGLEPATKKHWVLRPAFAITALVMVLVVNAFVIFRGDATSKTKNNIASGTESEILQSIASEYRLNDNNSSVYDLTQDK
;
A
#
# COMPACT_ATOMS: atom_id res chain seq x y z
N MET A 1 -6.03 -67.90 -48.43
CA MET A 1 -6.47 -66.76 -47.56
C MET A 1 -5.39 -66.29 -46.54
N ASN A 2 -4.24 -66.95 -46.46
CA ASN A 2 -3.11 -66.71 -45.54
C ASN A 2 -2.05 -65.76 -46.10
N ASN A 3 -1.83 -65.76 -47.42
CA ASN A 3 -0.82 -64.92 -48.08
C ASN A 3 -1.05 -63.40 -47.94
N ASN A 4 -2.32 -62.97 -47.89
CA ASN A 4 -2.68 -61.56 -47.76
C ASN A 4 -2.38 -60.98 -46.36
N ARG A 5 -2.41 -61.82 -45.32
CA ARG A 5 -2.11 -61.40 -43.94
C ARG A 5 -0.60 -61.21 -43.75
N ASN A 6 0.19 -62.14 -44.27
CA ASN A 6 1.66 -62.03 -44.25
C ASN A 6 2.15 -60.79 -45.00
N LYS A 7 1.57 -60.51 -46.18
CA LYS A 7 1.91 -59.30 -46.95
C LYS A 7 1.64 -58.00 -46.19
N LYS A 8 0.52 -57.91 -45.48
CA LYS A 8 0.19 -56.74 -44.64
C LYS A 8 1.11 -56.60 -43.44
N ILE A 9 1.53 -57.71 -42.83
CA ILE A 9 2.48 -57.71 -41.73
C ILE A 9 3.85 -57.22 -42.20
N GLU A 10 4.32 -57.70 -43.35
CA GLU A 10 5.57 -57.27 -43.99
C GLU A 10 5.55 -55.76 -44.33
N GLU A 11 4.41 -55.27 -44.83
CA GLU A 11 4.20 -53.87 -45.16
C GLU A 11 4.22 -52.96 -43.90
N ILE A 12 3.62 -53.43 -42.80
CA ILE A 12 3.65 -52.72 -41.51
C ILE A 12 5.07 -52.69 -40.94
N LEU A 13 5.79 -53.81 -40.96
CA LEU A 13 7.19 -53.84 -40.51
C LEU A 13 8.07 -52.97 -41.41
N GLY A 14 7.88 -53.00 -42.72
CA GLY A 14 8.62 -52.17 -43.68
C GLY A 14 8.35 -50.68 -43.51
N SER A 15 7.14 -50.28 -43.08
CA SER A 15 6.82 -48.89 -42.78
C SER A 15 7.54 -48.34 -41.53
N LEU A 16 7.98 -49.23 -40.64
CA LEU A 16 8.66 -48.89 -39.40
C LEU A 16 10.19 -48.86 -39.55
N ASP A 17 10.74 -49.52 -40.58
CA ASP A 17 12.19 -49.65 -40.82
C ASP A 17 12.87 -48.30 -41.16
N GLY A 18 12.10 -47.34 -41.67
CA GLY A 18 12.56 -45.96 -41.93
C GLY A 18 12.54 -45.03 -40.71
N VAL A 19 12.08 -45.50 -39.54
CA VAL A 19 11.99 -44.67 -38.33
C VAL A 19 13.35 -44.58 -37.67
N GLN A 20 14.18 -43.68 -38.18
CA GLN A 20 15.44 -43.32 -37.55
C GLN A 20 15.13 -42.56 -36.25
N LYS A 21 15.87 -42.87 -35.18
CA LYS A 21 15.82 -42.10 -33.93
C LYS A 21 16.06 -40.63 -34.26
N ALA A 22 15.03 -39.79 -34.10
CA ALA A 22 15.14 -38.37 -34.34
C ALA A 22 16.24 -37.80 -33.44
N THR A 23 17.38 -37.46 -34.03
CA THR A 23 18.45 -36.80 -33.30
C THR A 23 18.02 -35.38 -33.05
N VAL A 24 17.93 -35.02 -31.77
CA VAL A 24 17.55 -33.67 -31.39
C VAL A 24 18.71 -32.75 -31.77
N PRO A 25 18.48 -31.59 -32.41
CA PRO A 25 19.56 -30.68 -32.74
C PRO A 25 20.28 -30.20 -31.47
N ASP A 26 21.58 -29.91 -31.60
CA ASP A 26 22.40 -29.41 -30.50
C ASP A 26 21.75 -28.17 -29.85
N PHE A 27 21.85 -28.08 -28.53
CA PHE A 27 21.27 -27.00 -27.70
C PHE A 27 19.74 -26.90 -27.68
N PHE A 28 18.99 -27.85 -28.24
CA PHE A 28 17.52 -27.86 -28.13
C PHE A 28 17.05 -27.88 -26.66
N TYR A 29 17.68 -28.70 -25.83
CA TYR A 29 17.36 -28.78 -24.40
C TYR A 29 17.58 -27.43 -23.69
N THR A 30 18.68 -26.74 -23.99
CA THR A 30 18.98 -25.42 -23.43
C THR A 30 17.95 -24.38 -23.86
N ARG A 31 17.56 -24.36 -25.14
CA ARG A 31 16.56 -23.42 -25.66
C ARG A 31 15.16 -23.72 -25.11
N LEU A 32 14.82 -24.98 -24.95
CA LEU A 32 13.56 -25.42 -24.34
C LEU A 32 13.51 -25.01 -22.87
N LYS A 33 14.56 -25.32 -22.11
CA LYS A 33 14.70 -24.95 -20.70
C LYS A 33 14.60 -23.43 -20.51
N ALA A 34 15.31 -22.65 -21.33
CA ALA A 34 15.23 -21.19 -21.29
C ALA A 34 13.82 -20.65 -21.59
N LYS A 35 13.03 -21.31 -22.44
CA LYS A 35 11.62 -20.94 -22.69
C LYS A 35 10.72 -21.30 -21.52
N MET A 36 10.93 -22.46 -20.89
CA MET A 36 10.17 -22.88 -19.72
C MET A 36 10.45 -21.97 -18.52
N GLU A 37 11.72 -21.63 -18.28
CA GLU A 37 12.12 -20.71 -17.21
C GLU A 37 11.58 -19.30 -17.46
N LYS A 38 11.63 -18.79 -18.69
CA LYS A 38 11.00 -17.50 -19.05
C LYS A 38 9.49 -17.44 -18.84
N GLY A 39 8.79 -18.57 -18.92
CA GLY A 39 7.35 -18.67 -18.64
C GLY A 39 7.04 -18.85 -17.15
N LEU A 40 8.01 -19.30 -16.35
CA LEU A 40 7.91 -19.56 -14.92
C LEU A 40 8.42 -18.40 -14.06
N GLU A 41 9.28 -17.54 -14.61
CA GLU A 41 9.58 -16.25 -13.97
C GLU A 41 8.27 -15.45 -13.93
N PRO A 42 7.72 -15.15 -12.73
CA PRO A 42 6.56 -14.29 -12.65
C PRO A 42 6.98 -12.98 -13.27
N ALA A 43 6.42 -12.67 -14.46
CA ALA A 43 6.68 -11.48 -15.25
C ALA A 43 7.04 -10.38 -14.29
N THR A 44 8.35 -10.09 -14.16
CA THR A 44 8.86 -9.31 -13.03
C THR A 44 8.02 -8.08 -13.03
N LYS A 45 7.11 -7.98 -12.05
CA LYS A 45 6.09 -6.95 -12.03
C LYS A 45 6.93 -5.72 -11.94
N LYS A 46 7.12 -5.08 -13.10
CA LYS A 46 8.05 -3.99 -13.35
C LYS A 46 7.69 -3.03 -12.26
N HIS A 47 8.46 -3.08 -11.17
CA HIS A 47 8.05 -2.49 -9.92
C HIS A 47 7.84 -1.06 -10.33
N TRP A 48 6.61 -0.59 -10.28
CA TRP A 48 6.31 0.77 -10.66
C TRP A 48 7.01 1.56 -9.57
N VAL A 49 8.26 1.90 -9.83
CA VAL A 49 9.08 2.78 -9.04
C VAL A 49 8.40 4.12 -9.27
N LEU A 50 7.30 4.34 -8.54
CA LEU A 50 6.84 5.66 -8.21
C LEU A 50 8.10 6.27 -7.63
N ARG A 51 8.76 7.11 -8.46
CA ARG A 51 10.15 7.51 -8.25
C ARG A 51 10.28 7.90 -6.79
N PRO A 52 11.28 7.41 -6.03
CA PRO A 52 11.42 7.73 -4.61
C PRO A 52 11.37 9.24 -4.36
N ALA A 53 11.76 10.04 -5.37
CA ALA A 53 11.53 11.47 -5.43
C ALA A 53 10.09 11.91 -5.12
N PHE A 54 9.05 11.30 -5.70
CA PHE A 54 7.64 11.67 -5.45
C PHE A 54 7.23 11.41 -4.00
N ALA A 55 7.62 10.27 -3.44
CA ALA A 55 7.37 9.94 -2.04
C ALA A 55 8.09 10.91 -1.09
N ILE A 56 9.33 11.26 -1.41
CA ILE A 56 10.11 12.25 -0.64
C ILE A 56 9.47 13.64 -0.75
N THR A 57 9.05 14.11 -1.92
CA THR A 57 8.36 15.40 -2.05
C THR A 57 7.03 15.42 -1.31
N ALA A 58 6.25 14.33 -1.34
CA ALA A 58 5.00 14.25 -0.59
C ALA A 58 5.24 14.31 0.92
N LEU A 59 6.25 13.58 1.41
CA LEU A 59 6.66 13.60 2.82
C LEU A 59 7.14 15.00 3.25
N VAL A 60 8.01 15.62 2.45
CA VAL A 60 8.49 16.99 2.70
C VAL A 60 7.33 17.98 2.68
N MET A 61 6.38 17.84 1.75
CA MET A 61 5.23 18.73 1.68
C MET A 61 4.34 18.63 2.92
N VAL A 62 4.06 17.41 3.40
CA VAL A 62 3.34 17.19 4.67
C VAL A 62 4.11 17.79 5.84
N LEU A 63 5.43 17.63 5.87
CA LEU A 63 6.30 18.17 6.93
C LEU A 63 6.29 19.71 6.92
N VAL A 64 6.39 20.35 5.75
CA VAL A 64 6.32 21.81 5.61
C VAL A 64 4.97 22.35 6.05
N VAL A 65 3.86 21.69 5.67
CA VAL A 65 2.51 22.09 6.12
C VAL A 65 2.40 21.99 7.64
N ASN A 66 2.84 20.89 8.23
CA ASN A 66 2.79 20.71 9.69
C ASN A 66 3.71 21.70 10.42
N ALA A 67 4.94 21.92 9.94
CA ALA A 67 5.86 22.90 10.51
C ALA A 67 5.29 24.32 10.40
N PHE A 68 4.70 24.67 9.27
CA PHE A 68 4.08 25.96 9.05
C PHE A 68 2.86 26.18 9.95
N VAL A 69 2.06 25.14 10.20
CA VAL A 69 0.96 25.17 11.18
C VAL A 69 1.48 25.40 12.60
N ILE A 70 2.63 24.85 12.97
CA ILE A 70 3.25 25.09 14.28
C ILE A 70 3.78 26.52 14.38
N PHE A 71 4.51 27.00 13.36
CA PHE A 71 5.04 28.37 13.33
C PHE A 71 3.95 29.46 13.22
N ARG A 72 2.78 29.12 12.66
CA ARG A 72 1.55 29.96 12.75
C ARG A 72 0.71 29.65 13.98
N GLY A 73 0.95 28.53 14.65
CA GLY A 73 0.17 27.98 15.76
C GLY A 73 0.34 28.77 17.06
N ASP A 74 1.42 29.53 17.19
CA ASP A 74 1.53 30.57 18.23
C ASP A 74 0.50 31.71 18.01
N ALA A 75 -0.04 31.87 16.80
CA ALA A 75 -1.14 32.79 16.50
C ALA A 75 -2.51 32.11 16.28
N THR A 76 -2.59 30.78 16.24
CA THR A 76 -3.88 30.07 16.06
C THR A 76 -3.84 28.71 16.75
N SER A 77 -3.64 28.73 18.07
CA SER A 77 -3.83 27.58 18.95
C SER A 77 -5.31 27.22 19.08
N LYS A 78 -6.05 26.84 18.02
CA LYS A 78 -7.37 26.16 18.11
C LYS A 78 -7.71 25.37 16.84
N THR A 79 -6.92 24.36 16.49
CA THR A 79 -7.49 23.24 15.71
C THR A 79 -8.21 22.32 16.68
N LYS A 80 -9.46 22.69 17.03
CA LYS A 80 -10.40 21.79 17.69
C LYS A 80 -10.64 20.60 16.74
N ASN A 81 -10.13 19.42 17.08
CA ASN A 81 -10.67 18.16 16.58
C ASN A 81 -12.08 17.99 17.19
N ASN A 82 -13.08 18.61 16.56
CA ASN A 82 -14.49 18.50 16.93
C ASN A 82 -15.11 17.27 16.26
N ILE A 83 -14.91 16.11 16.85
CA ILE A 83 -15.92 15.06 16.81
C ILE A 83 -16.05 14.57 18.25
N ALA A 84 -17.10 15.06 18.93
CA ALA A 84 -17.55 14.70 20.29
C ALA A 84 -17.10 15.51 21.54
N SER A 85 -16.36 16.63 21.44
CA SER A 85 -15.99 17.41 22.66
C SER A 85 -16.20 18.94 22.58
N GLY A 86 -16.86 19.43 21.52
CA GLY A 86 -17.07 20.86 21.30
C GLY A 86 -18.18 21.48 22.17
N THR A 87 -19.25 20.72 22.42
CA THR A 87 -20.47 21.22 23.08
C THR A 87 -20.28 21.37 24.58
N GLU A 88 -19.67 20.39 25.24
CA GLU A 88 -19.49 20.40 26.71
C GLU A 88 -18.56 21.54 27.15
N SER A 89 -17.47 21.78 26.43
CA SER A 89 -16.53 22.86 26.76
C SER A 89 -17.15 24.25 26.62
N GLU A 90 -18.05 24.45 25.66
CA GLU A 90 -18.77 25.72 25.46
C GLU A 90 -19.86 25.92 26.51
N ILE A 91 -20.59 24.85 26.87
CA ILE A 91 -21.57 24.88 27.98
C ILE A 91 -20.87 25.17 29.31
N LEU A 92 -19.74 24.52 29.60
CA LEU A 92 -18.98 24.73 30.83
C LEU A 92 -18.42 26.15 30.93
N GLN A 93 -17.99 26.75 29.81
CA GLN A 93 -17.56 28.14 29.78
C GLN A 93 -18.73 29.12 29.99
N SER A 94 -19.92 28.83 29.44
CA SER A 94 -21.13 29.62 29.67
C SER A 94 -21.50 29.64 31.15
N ILE A 95 -21.56 28.48 31.80
CA ILE A 95 -21.90 28.37 33.24
C ILE A 95 -20.84 29.07 34.11
N ALA A 96 -19.55 28.91 33.79
CA ALA A 96 -18.48 29.57 34.54
C ALA A 96 -18.53 31.11 34.42
N SER A 97 -18.98 31.63 33.27
CA SER A 97 -19.16 33.07 33.06
C SER A 97 -20.36 33.63 33.83
N GLU A 98 -21.46 32.88 33.91
CA GLU A 98 -22.66 33.26 34.67
C GLU A 98 -22.35 33.39 36.16
N TYR A 99 -21.55 32.49 36.71
CA TYR A 99 -21.10 32.52 38.11
C TYR A 99 -19.79 33.30 38.32
N ARG A 100 -19.28 34.00 37.28
CA ARG A 100 -18.03 34.79 37.32
C ARG A 100 -16.81 34.06 37.90
N LEU A 101 -16.74 32.73 37.80
CA LEU A 101 -15.60 31.96 38.34
C LEU A 101 -14.30 32.24 37.58
N ASN A 102 -14.37 32.77 36.37
CA ASN A 102 -13.21 33.09 35.53
C ASN A 102 -12.62 34.49 35.80
N ASP A 103 -13.25 35.30 36.65
CA ASP A 103 -12.67 36.55 37.11
C ASP A 103 -11.59 36.24 38.16
N ASN A 104 -10.33 36.18 37.72
CA ASN A 104 -9.12 36.06 38.56
C ASN A 104 -8.90 37.23 39.55
N ASN A 105 -9.93 38.04 39.82
CA ASN A 105 -9.86 39.19 40.71
C ASN A 105 -11.21 39.48 41.40
N SER A 106 -11.82 38.48 42.02
CA SER A 106 -12.89 38.71 43.00
C SER A 106 -12.47 38.18 44.38
N SER A 107 -11.82 39.06 45.13
CA SER A 107 -11.61 38.92 46.57
C SER A 107 -12.97 38.93 47.28
N VAL A 108 -13.59 37.75 47.41
CA VAL A 108 -14.83 37.53 48.18
C VAL A 108 -14.59 37.56 49.69
N TYR A 109 -13.34 37.68 50.15
CA TYR A 109 -12.99 37.63 51.58
C TYR A 109 -12.93 38.98 52.31
N ASP A 110 -13.25 40.11 51.66
CA ASP A 110 -13.07 41.44 52.30
C ASP A 110 -14.35 42.04 52.92
N LEU A 111 -15.44 41.28 53.02
CA LEU A 111 -16.70 41.78 53.60
C LEU A 111 -16.90 41.43 55.08
N THR A 112 -15.91 40.84 55.76
CA THR A 112 -15.99 40.51 57.19
C THR A 112 -14.84 41.07 58.03
N GLN A 113 -14.12 42.08 57.54
CA GLN A 113 -13.09 42.80 58.30
C GLN A 113 -13.37 44.30 58.40
N ASP A 114 -14.61 44.68 58.70
CA ASP A 114 -14.85 45.97 59.36
C ASP A 114 -15.93 45.80 60.42
N LYS A 115 -15.46 45.54 61.64
CA LYS A 115 -15.86 46.16 62.92
C LYS A 115 -15.84 45.20 64.11
#